data_AF-A0A7W1CIB7-F1
#
_entry.id   AF-A0A7W1CIB7-F1
#
_cell.length_a   1.000
_cell.length_b   1.000
_cell.length_c   1.000
_cell.angle_alpha   90.00
_cell.angle_beta   90.00
_cell.angle_gamma   90.00
#
_symmetry.space_group_name_H-M   'P 1'
#
loop_
_entity.id
_entity.type
_entity.pdbx_description
1 polymer ?
#
loop_
_entity_poly.entity_id
_entity_poly.type
_entity_poly.pdbx_seq_one_letter_code
_entity_poly.pdbx_strand_id
1 'polypeptide(L)'
;MNQQRVICFVDGFNLYHAIHRLDIAHLKGLNLWSLASVFIRPKSQILVDVIYFSAYADWLLQSKKRHYQYVKALITSKVSTVMGKFKRRIEIALNASISGVSMRKKKLMLTLHLPC
;
A
#
# COMPACT_ATOMS: atom_id res chain seq x y z
N MET A 1 -10.83 31.90 3.31
CA MET A 1 -11.04 30.78 4.25
C MET A 1 -9.89 29.81 4.10
N ASN A 2 -9.20 29.44 5.19
CA ASN A 2 -8.09 28.49 5.11
C ASN A 2 -8.63 27.06 5.11
N GLN A 3 -8.46 26.32 4.01
CA GLN A 3 -8.94 24.93 3.91
C GLN A 3 -7.94 23.99 4.59
N GLN A 4 -8.45 23.00 5.32
CA GLN A 4 -7.63 21.96 5.94
C GLN A 4 -7.00 21.08 4.85
N ARG A 5 -5.68 20.91 4.90
CA ARG A 5 -4.93 20.06 3.96
C ARG A 5 -4.98 18.62 4.44
N VAL A 6 -5.38 17.70 3.57
CA VAL A 6 -5.52 16.27 3.88
C VAL A 6 -4.58 15.46 3.01
N ILE A 7 -3.85 14.53 3.63
CA ILE A 7 -3.02 13.53 2.94
C ILE A 7 -3.59 12.14 3.27
N CYS A 8 -3.75 11.31 2.25
CA CYS A 8 -4.18 9.93 2.42
C CYS A 8 -2.99 8.98 2.38
N PHE A 9 -2.79 8.17 3.41
CA PHE A 9 -1.76 7.13 3.45
C PHE A 9 -2.41 5.75 3.27
N VAL A 10 -1.97 4.99 2.27
CA VAL A 10 -2.57 3.72 1.90
C VAL A 10 -1.54 2.58 2.05
N ASP A 11 -1.82 1.62 2.94
CA ASP A 11 -1.08 0.36 3.01
C ASP A 11 -1.59 -0.61 1.93
N GLY A 12 -0.77 -0.85 0.90
CA GLY A 12 -1.15 -1.66 -0.23
C GLY A 12 -1.37 -3.14 0.05
N PHE A 13 -0.78 -3.71 1.10
CA PHE A 13 -1.08 -5.10 1.44
C PHE A 13 -2.37 -5.25 2.21
N ASN A 14 -2.59 -4.37 3.18
CA ASN A 14 -3.86 -4.39 3.90
C ASN A 14 -5.02 -4.16 2.92
N LEU A 15 -4.89 -3.17 2.03
CA LEU A 15 -5.88 -2.91 0.99
C LEU A 15 -6.05 -4.10 0.03
N TYR A 16 -4.96 -4.70 -0.46
CA TYR A 16 -5.04 -5.84 -1.36
C TYR A 16 -5.78 -7.02 -0.72
N HIS A 17 -5.48 -7.36 0.53
CA HIS A 17 -6.16 -8.46 1.22
C HIS A 17 -7.63 -8.16 1.48
N ALA A 18 -7.97 -6.90 1.82
CA ALA A 18 -9.37 -6.48 1.95
C ALA A 18 -10.13 -6.64 0.62
N ILE A 19 -9.58 -6.12 -0.49
CA ILE A 19 -10.19 -6.23 -1.83
C ILE A 19 -10.29 -7.69 -2.27
N HIS A 20 -9.24 -8.49 -2.03
CA HIS A 20 -9.24 -9.89 -2.43
C HIS A 20 -10.32 -10.70 -1.72
N ARG A 21 -10.59 -10.41 -0.44
CA ARG A 21 -11.66 -11.06 0.33
C ARG A 21 -13.07 -10.71 -0.16
N LEU A 22 -13.25 -9.56 -0.81
CA LEU A 22 -14.54 -9.21 -1.43
C LEU A 22 -14.82 -10.05 -2.68
N ASP A 23 -13.80 -10.68 -3.25
CA ASP A 23 -13.85 -11.45 -4.50
C ASP A 23 -14.39 -10.69 -5.73
N ILE A 24 -14.26 -9.36 -5.70
CA ILE A 24 -14.66 -8.48 -6.81
C ILE A 24 -13.43 -8.16 -7.65
N ALA A 25 -13.30 -8.83 -8.79
CA ALA A 25 -12.09 -8.77 -9.62
C ALA A 25 -11.70 -7.35 -10.07
N HIS A 26 -12.68 -6.51 -10.44
CA HIS A 26 -12.41 -5.17 -10.96
C HIS A 26 -11.87 -4.20 -9.90
N LEU A 27 -12.10 -4.46 -8.60
CA LEU A 27 -11.57 -3.62 -7.53
C LEU A 27 -10.05 -3.74 -7.36
N LYS A 28 -9.41 -4.75 -7.95
CA LYS A 28 -7.93 -4.89 -7.90
C LYS A 28 -7.19 -3.73 -8.60
N GLY A 29 -7.88 -2.96 -9.44
CA GLY A 29 -7.37 -1.76 -10.11
C GLY A 29 -7.93 -0.44 -9.56
N LEU A 30 -8.38 -0.41 -8.30
CA LEU A 30 -9.03 0.75 -7.69
C LEU A 30 -8.22 2.06 -7.82
N ASN A 31 -8.87 3.13 -8.27
CA ASN A 31 -8.24 4.44 -8.30
C ASN A 31 -8.22 5.06 -6.88
N LEU A 32 -7.04 5.08 -6.25
CA LEU A 32 -6.88 5.57 -4.88
C LEU A 32 -7.11 7.08 -4.75
N TRP A 33 -6.82 7.86 -5.79
CA TRP A 33 -7.11 9.29 -5.77
C TRP A 33 -8.60 9.55 -5.74
N SER A 34 -9.35 8.88 -6.62
CA SER A 34 -10.82 8.97 -6.65
C SER A 34 -11.43 8.50 -5.34
N LEU A 35 -10.96 7.37 -4.79
CA LEU A 35 -11.43 6.88 -3.50
C LEU A 35 -11.15 7.91 -2.39
N ALA A 36 -9.92 8.40 -2.27
CA ALA A 36 -9.55 9.37 -1.25
C ALA A 36 -10.39 10.65 -1.36
N SER A 37 -10.67 11.10 -2.59
CA SER A 37 -11.48 12.29 -2.86
C SER A 37 -12.92 12.18 -2.35
N VAL A 38 -13.50 10.97 -2.31
CA VAL A 38 -14.86 10.74 -1.77
C VAL A 38 -14.93 11.07 -0.26
N PHE A 39 -13.83 10.93 0.47
CA PHE A 39 -13.79 11.21 1.91
C PHE A 39 -13.56 12.69 2.25
N ILE A 40 -13.29 13.54 1.26
CA ILE A 40 -12.97 14.95 1.46
C ILE A 40 -14.24 15.78 1.55
N ARG A 41 -14.28 16.73 2.49
CA ARG A 41 -15.34 17.75 2.60
C ARG A 41 -14.95 18.99 1.78
N PRO A 42 -15.47 19.21 0.56
CA PRO A 42 -14.89 20.21 -0.36
C PRO A 42 -14.99 21.66 0.14
N LYS A 43 -15.96 21.95 1.02
CA LYS A 43 -16.14 23.28 1.62
C LYS A 43 -15.07 23.63 2.66
N SER A 44 -14.42 22.64 3.26
CA SER A 44 -13.52 22.83 4.41
C SER A 44 -12.16 22.14 4.27
N GLN A 45 -12.01 21.22 3.32
CA GLN A 45 -10.83 20.38 3.14
C GLN A 45 -10.39 20.35 1.69
N ILE A 46 -9.09 20.11 1.50
CA ILE A 46 -8.45 19.88 0.21
C ILE A 46 -7.54 18.66 0.31
N LEU A 47 -7.72 17.68 -0.59
CA LEU A 47 -6.79 16.56 -0.73
C LEU A 47 -5.53 17.06 -1.44
N VAL A 48 -4.40 16.96 -0.77
CA VAL A 48 -3.13 17.46 -1.31
C VAL A 48 -2.23 16.35 -1.81
N ASP A 49 -2.36 15.13 -1.28
CA ASP A 49 -1.60 13.97 -1.75
C ASP A 49 -2.27 12.64 -1.35
N VAL A 50 -1.94 11.59 -2.09
CA VAL A 50 -2.24 10.20 -1.77
C VAL A 50 -0.95 9.40 -1.88
N ILE A 51 -0.51 8.81 -0.78
CA ILE A 51 0.75 8.08 -0.67
C ILE A 51 0.47 6.59 -0.50
N TYR A 52 0.85 5.80 -1.51
CA TYR A 52 0.67 4.36 -1.56
C TYR A 52 1.95 3.62 -1.17
N PHE A 53 1.90 2.82 -0.11
CA PHE A 53 3.02 2.02 0.37
C PHE A 53 2.87 0.56 -0.07
N SER A 54 3.87 0.04 -0.78
CA SER A 54 3.84 -1.37 -1.19
C SER A 54 5.25 -1.96 -1.37
N ALA A 55 5.33 -3.22 -1.81
CA ALA A 55 6.59 -3.86 -2.18
C ALA A 55 6.34 -4.90 -3.28
N TYR A 56 7.26 -5.02 -4.23
CA TYR A 56 7.16 -6.05 -5.27
C TYR A 56 7.57 -7.41 -4.73
N ALA A 57 6.72 -8.41 -4.92
CA ALA A 57 7.02 -9.80 -4.55
C ALA A 57 7.76 -10.48 -5.70
N ASP A 58 9.09 -10.43 -5.68
CA ASP A 58 9.93 -10.92 -6.78
C ASP A 58 9.79 -12.42 -7.07
N TRP A 59 9.35 -13.21 -6.09
CA TRP A 59 9.10 -14.65 -6.23
C TRP A 59 7.73 -14.99 -6.84
N LEU A 60 6.84 -14.01 -7.06
CA LEU A 60 5.51 -14.22 -7.66
C LEU A 60 5.39 -13.45 -8.97
N LEU A 61 6.01 -13.95 -10.04
CA LEU A 61 6.16 -13.25 -11.32
C LEU A 61 4.84 -12.70 -11.90
N GLN A 62 3.78 -13.51 -11.93
CA GLN A 62 2.47 -13.09 -12.47
C GLN A 62 1.80 -12.02 -11.61
N SER A 63 1.86 -12.16 -10.28
CA SER A 63 1.32 -11.18 -9.35
C SER A 63 2.12 -9.88 -9.40
N LYS A 64 3.45 -9.96 -9.54
CA LYS A 64 4.34 -8.82 -9.73
C LYS A 64 4.00 -8.05 -11.00
N LYS A 65 3.74 -8.72 -12.13
CA LYS A 65 3.35 -8.07 -13.38
C LYS A 65 2.07 -7.24 -13.22
N ARG A 66 1.03 -7.82 -12.63
CA ARG A 66 -0.24 -7.11 -12.36
C ARG A 66 -0.05 -5.94 -11.40
N HIS A 67 0.73 -6.15 -10.33
CA HIS A 67 1.03 -5.10 -9.36
C HIS A 67 1.83 -3.94 -9.98
N TYR A 68 2.78 -4.23 -10.86
CA TYR A 68 3.51 -3.20 -11.60
C TYR A 68 2.60 -2.36 -12.50
N GLN A 69 1.68 -3.01 -13.24
CA GLN A 69 0.68 -2.31 -14.04
C GLN A 69 -0.21 -1.40 -13.19
N TYR A 70 -0.64 -1.90 -12.03
CA TYR A 70 -1.44 -1.12 -11.07
C TYR A 70 -0.67 0.09 -10.52
N VAL A 71 0.58 -0.10 -10.08
CA VAL A 71 1.43 1.01 -9.60
C VAL A 71 1.63 2.06 -10.68
N LYS A 72 1.84 1.65 -11.94
CA LYS A 72 1.96 2.58 -13.06
C LYS A 72 0.67 3.40 -13.25
N ALA A 73 -0.49 2.77 -13.18
CA ALA A 73 -1.79 3.45 -13.28
C ALA A 73 -2.03 4.43 -12.12
N LEU A 74 -1.59 4.09 -10.90
CA LEU A 74 -1.67 4.98 -9.74
C LEU A 74 -0.81 6.23 -9.92
N ILE A 75 0.43 6.08 -10.40
CA ILE A 75 1.32 7.21 -10.67
C ILE A 75 0.69 8.15 -11.71
N THR A 76 0.11 7.61 -12.79
CA THR A 76 -0.65 8.40 -13.77
C THR A 76 -1.87 9.11 -13.16
N SER A 77 -2.41 8.56 -12.07
CA SER A 77 -3.54 9.13 -11.31
C SER A 77 -3.11 10.08 -10.18
N LYS A 78 -1.88 10.62 -10.22
CA LYS A 78 -1.31 11.57 -9.22
C LYS A 78 -1.08 10.96 -7.83
N VAL A 79 -1.00 9.64 -7.72
CA VAL A 79 -0.70 8.96 -6.46
C VAL A 79 0.82 8.79 -6.32
N SER A 80 1.36 9.31 -5.22
CA SER A 80 2.75 9.11 -4.82
C SER A 80 2.95 7.67 -4.34
N THR A 81 4.02 6.99 -4.76
CA THR A 81 4.24 5.58 -4.40
C THR A 81 5.57 5.37 -3.68
N VAL A 82 5.54 4.67 -2.55
CA VAL A 82 6.72 4.30 -1.76
C VAL A 82 6.88 2.79 -1.77
N MET A 83 7.90 2.31 -2.48
CA MET A 83 8.17 0.89 -2.67
C MET A 83 9.25 0.39 -1.72
N GLY A 84 8.86 -0.42 -0.74
CA GLY A 84 9.76 -1.12 0.16
C GLY A 84 10.34 -2.40 -0.45
N LYS A 85 11.33 -2.97 0.23
CA LYS A 85 11.91 -4.28 -0.09
C LYS A 85 11.43 -5.32 0.92
N PHE A 86 11.17 -6.53 0.45
CA PHE A 86 10.94 -7.65 1.37
C PHE A 86 12.26 -8.08 2.01
N LYS A 87 12.23 -8.35 3.32
CA LYS A 87 13.39 -8.88 4.03
C LYS A 87 13.24 -10.40 4.14
N ARG A 88 14.28 -11.12 3.73
CA ARG A 88 14.39 -12.55 3.96
C ARG A 88 14.62 -12.78 5.45
N ARG A 89 13.82 -13.62 6.08
CA ARG A 89 14.06 -14.11 7.45
C ARG A 89 14.33 -15.60 7.34
N ILE A 90 15.51 -16.00 7.81
CA ILE A 90 15.84 -17.40 8.04
C ILE A 90 15.27 -17.72 9.42
N GLU A 91 14.27 -18.59 9.46
CA GLU A 91 13.72 -19.07 10.71
C GLU A 91 14.52 -20.31 11.08
N ILE A 92 15.54 -20.12 11.94
CA ILE A 92 16.29 -21.24 12.50
C ILE A 92 15.42 -21.81 13.62
N ALA A 93 14.73 -22.91 13.35
CA ALA A 93 14.06 -23.68 14.39
C ALA A 93 15.16 -24.32 15.25
N LEU A 94 15.23 -23.96 16.54
CA LEU A 94 16.27 -24.45 17.45
C LEU A 94 16.22 -25.96 17.71
N ASN A 95 15.17 -26.69 17.28
CA ASN A 95 14.98 -28.11 17.61
C ASN A 95 14.51 -29.03 16.46
N ALA A 96 14.57 -28.61 15.19
CA ALA A 96 14.27 -29.54 14.09
C ALA A 96 14.94 -29.12 12.79
N SER A 97 15.49 -30.10 12.09
CA SER A 97 16.25 -30.04 10.84
C SER A 97 15.44 -29.59 9.62
N ILE A 98 14.54 -28.61 9.76
CA ILE A 98 13.71 -28.06 8.69
C ILE A 98 13.85 -26.54 8.70
N SER A 99 14.63 -26.01 7.75
CA SER A 99 14.75 -24.57 7.51
C SER A 99 13.61 -24.09 6.60
N GLY A 100 12.62 -23.42 7.19
CA GLY A 100 11.58 -22.70 6.45
C GLY A 100 12.02 -21.27 6.14
N VAL A 101 11.86 -20.81 4.89
CA VAL A 101 12.07 -19.40 4.53
C VAL A 101 10.73 -18.66 4.58
N SER A 102 10.58 -17.73 5.52
CA SER A 102 9.40 -16.87 5.65
C SER A 102 9.75 -15.41 5.35
N MET A 103 8.92 -14.75 4.52
CA MET A 103 9.11 -13.35 4.11
C MET A 103 8.09 -12.47 4.87
N ARG A 104 8.57 -11.61 5.77
CA ARG A 104 7.72 -10.61 6.46
C ARG A 104 8.17 -9.19 6.10
N LYS A 105 7.22 -8.26 5.94
CA LYS A 105 7.50 -6.82 5.97
C LYS A 105 7.72 -6.37 7.41
N LYS A 106 8.67 -5.47 7.65
CA LYS A 106 8.55 -4.55 8.79
C LYS A 106 7.37 -3.62 8.48
N LYS A 107 6.46 -3.46 9.45
CA LYS A 107 5.47 -2.38 9.46
C LYS A 107 6.26 -1.08 9.24
N LEU A 108 6.08 -0.41 8.10
CA LEU A 108 6.62 0.93 7.90
C LEU A 108 5.73 1.81 8.78
N MET A 109 6.05 1.87 10.07
CA MET A 109 5.39 2.78 10.99
C MET A 109 5.84 4.17 10.55
N LEU A 110 4.99 4.87 9.79
CA LEU A 110 5.10 6.31 9.69
C LEU A 110 4.90 6.82 11.11
N THR A 111 5.98 7.07 11.83
CA THR A 111 5.95 7.95 12.99
C THR A 111 5.75 9.35 12.42
N LEU A 112 4.50 9.68 12.06
CA LEU A 112 4.07 11.07 11.92
C LEU A 112 4.17 11.65 13.32
N HIS A 113 5.28 12.30 13.64
CA HIS A 113 5.30 13.32 14.68
C HIS A 113 4.39 14.44 14.16
N LEU A 114 3.09 14.32 14.45
CA LEU A 114 2.20 15.46 14.45
C LEU A 114 2.58 16.26 15.70
N PRO A 115 3.16 17.46 15.57
CA PRO A 115 3.23 18.35 16.72
C PRO A 115 1.77 18.67 17.12
N CYS A 116 1.49 18.46 18.41
CA CYS A 116 0.30 19.00 19.06
C CYS A 116 0.24 20.52 18.92
#